data_AF-A0A0Q5XNQ6-F1
#
_entry.id   AF-A0A0Q5XNQ6-F1
#
_cell.length_a   1.000
_cell.length_b   1.000
_cell.length_c   1.000
_cell.angle_alpha   90.00
_cell.angle_beta   90.00
_cell.angle_gamma   90.00
#
_symmetry.space_group_name_H-M   'P 1'
#
loop_
_entity.id
_entity.type
_entity.pdbx_description
1 polymer ?
#
loop_
_entity_poly.entity_id
_entity_poly.type
_entity_poly.pdbx_seq_one_letter_code
_entity_poly.pdbx_strand_id
1 'polypeptide(L)'
;MHQLPSARGDRTLHFKNLNRYQTDGYPAAQMDGKFWEIDEAIYDEFLEMLPPRYCTGGFRMIEELTDNLAATFQKVGGRYWCSYVVPQDVTRIYNHISRLP
;
A
#
# COMPACT_ATOMS: atom_id res chain seq x y z
N MET A 1 -6.93 11.12 0.91
CA MET A 1 -5.72 10.28 0.86
C MET A 1 -4.64 10.95 1.68
N HIS A 2 -3.79 10.17 2.33
CA HIS A 2 -2.79 10.67 3.25
C HIS A 2 -1.46 9.95 3.02
N GLN A 3 -0.43 10.70 2.64
CA GLN A 3 0.90 10.14 2.45
C GLN A 3 1.58 9.96 3.81
N LEU A 4 1.97 8.73 4.11
CA LEU A 4 2.85 8.40 5.24
C LEU A 4 4.31 8.65 4.85
N PRO A 5 5.24 8.71 5.84
CA PRO A 5 6.66 8.81 5.55
C PRO A 5 7.11 7.75 4.54
N SER A 6 7.88 8.17 3.53
CA SER A 6 8.46 7.26 2.53
C SER A 6 9.31 6.21 3.22
N ALA A 7 9.09 4.94 2.88
CA ALA A 7 9.86 3.80 3.38
C ALA A 7 10.87 3.30 2.33
N ARG A 8 11.16 4.11 1.31
CA ARG A 8 12.18 3.82 0.31
C ARG A 8 13.55 3.74 0.97
N GLY A 9 14.24 2.62 0.81
CA GLY A 9 15.49 2.29 1.49
C GLY A 9 15.34 1.90 2.97
N ASP A 10 14.12 1.85 3.51
CA ASP A 10 13.87 1.56 4.94
C ASP A 10 12.76 0.51 5.12
N ARG A 11 13.19 -0.75 5.09
CA ARG A 11 12.33 -1.92 5.35
C ARG A 11 11.66 -1.87 6.72
N THR A 12 12.33 -1.34 7.74
CA THR A 12 11.76 -1.25 9.10
C THR A 12 10.59 -0.28 9.11
N LEU A 13 10.74 0.87 8.45
CA LEU A 13 9.66 1.84 8.30
C LEU A 13 8.51 1.30 7.47
N HIS A 14 8.78 0.48 6.44
CA HIS A 14 7.70 -0.19 5.69
C HIS A 14 6.80 -1.00 6.64
N PHE A 15 7.36 -1.85 7.49
CA PHE A 15 6.56 -2.65 8.43
C PHE A 15 5.88 -1.79 9.52
N LYS A 16 6.47 -0.67 9.93
CA LYS A 16 5.81 0.29 10.82
C LYS A 16 4.60 0.94 10.15
N ASN A 17 4.70 1.35 8.89
CA ASN A 17 3.58 1.89 8.13
C ASN A 17 2.49 0.84 7.90
N LEU A 18 2.90 -0.39 7.55
CA LEU A 18 1.99 -1.51 7.29
C LEU A 18 1.19 -1.92 8.54
N ASN A 19 1.81 -1.87 9.71
CA ASN A 19 1.18 -2.26 10.98
C ASN A 19 0.77 -1.05 11.84
N ARG A 20 0.63 0.14 11.24
CA ARG A 20 0.44 1.39 11.98
C ARG A 20 -0.80 1.39 12.88
N TYR A 21 -1.86 0.69 12.48
CA TYR A 21 -3.07 0.53 13.29
C TYR A 21 -2.80 -0.23 14.61
N GLN A 22 -1.84 -1.16 14.61
CA GLN A 22 -1.43 -1.89 15.81
C GLN A 22 -0.46 -1.07 16.66
N THR A 23 0.48 -0.33 16.03
CA THR A 23 1.51 0.42 16.76
C THR A 23 0.98 1.70 17.39
N ASP A 24 0.08 2.41 16.70
CA ASP A 24 -0.40 3.73 17.14
C ASP A 24 -1.78 3.63 17.82
N GLY A 25 -2.39 2.45 17.87
CA GLY A 25 -3.71 2.22 18.47
C GLY A 25 -4.88 2.79 17.66
N TYR A 26 -4.68 3.10 16.38
CA TYR A 26 -5.76 3.56 15.51
C TYR A 26 -6.67 2.40 15.08
N PRO A 27 -7.99 2.65 14.92
CA PRO A 27 -8.87 1.70 14.25
C PRO A 27 -8.36 1.37 12.85
N ALA A 28 -8.38 0.09 12.46
CA ALA A 28 -7.94 -0.37 11.15
C ALA A 28 -8.64 0.37 9.98
N ALA A 29 -9.92 0.74 10.13
CA ALA A 29 -10.66 1.55 9.16
C ALA A 29 -10.00 2.91 8.86
N GLN A 30 -9.22 3.47 9.78
CA GLN A 30 -8.48 4.71 9.56
C GLN A 30 -7.20 4.51 8.72
N MET A 31 -6.89 3.29 8.29
CA MET A 31 -5.80 3.03 7.36
C MET A 31 -6.21 3.30 5.91
N ASP A 32 -7.51 3.33 5.61
CA ASP A 32 -8.00 3.56 4.25
C ASP A 32 -7.51 4.89 3.65
N GLY A 33 -6.98 4.79 2.44
CA GLY A 33 -6.39 5.90 1.70
C GLY A 33 -5.03 6.39 2.23
N LYS A 34 -4.40 5.69 3.19
CA LYS A 34 -3.00 5.90 3.56
C LYS A 34 -2.07 5.19 2.58
N PHE A 35 -1.01 5.88 2.14
CA PHE A 35 -0.05 5.34 1.17
C PHE A 35 1.37 5.85 1.43
N TRP A 36 2.38 5.09 1.01
CA TRP A 36 3.78 5.45 1.12
C TRP A 36 4.60 4.84 -0.03
N GLU A 37 5.71 5.48 -0.36
CA GLU A 37 6.67 4.95 -1.32
C GLU A 37 7.49 3.81 -0.67
N ILE A 38 7.82 2.81 -1.46
CA ILE A 38 8.62 1.63 -1.11
C ILE A 38 9.68 1.39 -2.21
N ASP A 39 10.56 0.42 -1.99
CA ASP A 39 11.46 -0.06 -3.03
C ASP A 39 10.85 -1.18 -3.88
N GLU A 40 11.44 -1.40 -5.05
CA GLU A 40 11.16 -2.53 -5.93
C GLU A 40 11.29 -3.87 -5.19
N ALA A 41 12.35 -4.04 -4.38
CA ALA A 41 12.58 -5.28 -3.63
C ALA A 41 11.42 -5.63 -2.68
N ILE A 42 10.79 -4.62 -2.05
CA ILE A 42 9.61 -4.83 -1.21
C ILE A 42 8.41 -5.19 -2.10
N TYR A 43 8.22 -4.49 -3.21
CA TYR A 43 7.12 -4.79 -4.14
C TYR A 43 7.19 -6.25 -4.63
N ASP A 44 8.37 -6.70 -5.07
CA ASP A 44 8.59 -8.04 -5.61
C ASP A 44 8.43 -9.12 -4.53
N GLU A 45 8.94 -8.88 -3.32
CA GLU A 45 8.75 -9.81 -2.20
C GLU A 45 7.27 -10.10 -1.93
N PHE A 46 6.43 -9.06 -1.86
CA PHE A 46 5.00 -9.24 -1.60
C PHE A 46 4.26 -9.82 -2.81
N LEU A 47 4.75 -9.58 -4.02
CA LEU A 47 4.21 -10.20 -5.24
C LEU A 47 4.43 -11.71 -5.27
N GLU A 48 5.55 -12.17 -4.69
CA GLU A 48 5.93 -13.59 -4.64
C GLU A 48 5.42 -14.33 -3.39
N MET A 49 5.00 -13.60 -2.35
CA MET A 49 4.63 -14.18 -1.06
C MET A 49 3.30 -14.96 -1.08
N LEU A 50 2.28 -14.40 -1.72
CA LEU A 50 0.94 -14.98 -1.84
C LEU A 50 0.37 -14.68 -3.23
N PRO A 51 -0.59 -15.49 -3.73
CA PRO A 51 -1.23 -15.23 -5.02
C PRO A 51 -1.79 -13.80 -5.10
N PRO A 52 -1.30 -12.94 -6.02
CA PRO A 52 -1.71 -11.56 -6.09
C PRO A 52 -3.11 -11.43 -6.69
N ARG A 53 -3.92 -10.52 -6.12
CA ARG A 53 -5.15 -10.04 -6.78
C ARG A 53 -4.82 -8.81 -7.61
N TYR A 54 -4.55 -9.00 -8.90
CA TYR A 54 -4.19 -7.91 -9.80
C TYR A 54 -5.24 -6.80 -9.85
N CYS A 55 -4.77 -5.56 -9.93
CA CYS A 55 -5.58 -4.36 -9.97
C CYS A 55 -4.88 -3.26 -10.78
N THR A 56 -5.52 -2.09 -10.89
CA THR A 56 -4.93 -0.93 -11.59
C THR A 56 -3.54 -0.60 -11.02
N GLY A 57 -2.52 -0.73 -11.87
CA GLY A 57 -1.14 -0.37 -11.54
C GLY A 57 -0.38 -1.35 -10.65
N GLY A 58 -0.92 -2.53 -10.33
CA GLY A 58 -0.22 -3.50 -9.49
C GLY A 58 -1.13 -4.61 -8.96
N PHE A 59 -1.08 -4.86 -7.65
CA PHE A 59 -1.82 -5.95 -7.01
C PHE A 59 -2.25 -5.62 -5.58
N ARG A 60 -3.22 -6.38 -5.09
CA ARG A 60 -3.69 -6.37 -3.71
C ARG A 60 -3.35 -7.68 -3.04
N MET A 61 -3.02 -7.63 -1.76
CA MET A 61 -2.96 -8.82 -0.93
C MET A 61 -4.35 -9.46 -0.84
N ILE A 62 -4.40 -10.78 -0.82
CA ILE A 62 -5.64 -11.52 -0.59
C ILE A 62 -6.09 -11.41 0.87
N GLU A 63 -5.15 -11.21 1.79
CA GLU A 63 -5.43 -10.92 3.19
C GLU A 63 -5.94 -9.50 3.34
N GLU A 64 -7.14 -9.41 3.90
CA GLU A 64 -7.79 -8.15 4.21
C GLU A 64 -7.46 -7.78 5.66
N LEU A 65 -7.09 -6.52 5.86
CA LEU A 65 -6.88 -5.93 7.18
C LEU A 65 -8.21 -5.90 7.96
N THR A 66 -9.29 -5.45 7.31
CA THR A 66 -10.67 -5.46 7.80
C THR A 66 -11.62 -5.39 6.61
N ASP A 67 -12.66 -6.22 6.52
CA ASP A 67 -13.73 -6.16 5.51
C ASP A 67 -13.30 -5.57 4.14
N ASN A 68 -12.68 -6.22 3.19
CA ASN A 68 -12.24 -5.60 1.92
C ASN A 68 -11.10 -4.56 1.97
N LEU A 69 -10.73 -3.95 3.11
CA LEU A 69 -9.55 -3.09 3.20
C LEU A 69 -8.30 -3.97 3.13
N ALA A 70 -7.42 -3.76 2.16
CA ALA A 70 -6.23 -4.58 1.98
C ALA A 70 -5.01 -3.74 1.61
N ALA A 71 -3.83 -4.28 1.92
CA ALA A 71 -2.58 -3.75 1.43
C ALA A 71 -2.54 -3.89 -0.10
N THR A 72 -2.26 -2.79 -0.78
CA THR A 72 -2.27 -2.66 -2.24
C THR A 72 -0.94 -2.06 -2.68
N PHE A 73 -0.24 -2.80 -3.53
CA PHE A 73 1.08 -2.49 -4.04
C PHE A 73 0.94 -2.02 -5.49
N GLN A 74 1.54 -0.87 -5.82
CA GLN A 74 1.41 -0.25 -7.13
C GLN A 74 2.76 0.23 -7.66
N LYS A 75 2.99 0.00 -8.95
CA LYS A 75 4.06 0.62 -9.72
C LYS A 75 3.47 1.77 -10.52
N VAL A 76 3.96 2.98 -10.28
CA VAL A 76 3.51 4.20 -10.96
C VAL A 76 4.71 4.89 -11.58
N GLY A 77 4.80 4.85 -12.91
CA GLY A 77 6.02 5.23 -13.62
C GLY A 77 7.19 4.33 -13.22
N GLY A 78 8.27 4.93 -12.71
CA GLY A 78 9.46 4.23 -12.19
C GLY A 78 9.51 4.10 -10.66
N ARG A 79 8.40 4.38 -9.96
CA ARG A 79 8.33 4.36 -8.48
C ARG A 79 7.36 3.30 -7.98
N TYR A 80 7.63 2.76 -6.80
CA TYR A 80 6.85 1.71 -6.16
C TYR A 80 6.17 2.24 -4.90
N TRP A 81 4.93 1.82 -4.68
CA TRP A 81 4.06 2.35 -3.64
C TRP A 81 3.30 1.23 -2.95
N CYS A 82 3.03 1.41 -1.67
CA CYS A 82 2.12 0.58 -0.89
C CYS A 82 1.01 1.46 -0.29
N SER A 83 -0.18 0.91 -0.15
CA SER A 83 -1.34 1.62 0.39
C SER A 83 -2.32 0.67 1.06
N TYR A 84 -3.13 1.19 1.98
CA TYR A 84 -4.34 0.51 2.43
C TYR A 84 -5.54 1.14 1.73
N VAL A 85 -6.27 0.33 0.95
CA VAL A 85 -7.39 0.83 0.16
C VAL A 85 -8.44 -0.25 -0.09
N VAL A 86 -9.71 0.15 -0.01
CA VAL A 86 -10.86 -0.67 -0.41
C VAL A 86 -10.91 -0.86 -1.94
N PRO A 87 -11.49 -1.96 -2.47
CA PRO A 87 -11.38 -2.31 -3.89
C PRO A 87 -11.82 -1.21 -4.85
N GLN A 88 -12.91 -0.51 -4.51
CA GLN A 88 -13.49 0.57 -5.32
C GLN A 88 -12.58 1.81 -5.46
N ASP A 89 -11.62 1.99 -4.56
CA ASP A 89 -10.77 3.18 -4.50
C ASP A 89 -9.36 2.96 -5.09
N VAL A 90 -9.04 1.75 -5.55
CA VAL A 90 -7.71 1.40 -6.08
C VAL A 90 -7.30 2.28 -7.28
N THR A 91 -8.21 2.48 -8.23
CA THR A 91 -7.96 3.36 -9.38
C THR A 91 -7.85 4.82 -8.95
N ARG A 92 -8.61 5.23 -7.91
CA ARG A 92 -8.55 6.59 -7.36
C ARG A 92 -7.15 6.86 -6.80
N ILE A 93 -6.58 5.93 -6.03
CA ILE A 93 -5.26 6.09 -5.41
C ILE A 93 -4.13 6.03 -6.43
N TYR A 94 -4.23 5.14 -7.43
CA TYR A 94 -3.29 5.11 -8.56
C TYR A 94 -3.20 6.48 -9.25
N ASN A 95 -4.35 7.06 -9.61
CA ASN A 95 -4.43 8.36 -10.29
C ASN A 95 -3.97 9.52 -9.41
N HIS A 96 -4.12 9.40 -8.09
CA HIS A 96 -3.59 10.39 -7.15
C HIS A 96 -2.06 10.33 -7.12
N ILE A 97 -1.49 9.13 -6.97
CA ILE A 97 -0.05 8.90 -6.93
C ILE A 97 0.62 9.32 -8.25
N SER A 98 -0.02 9.07 -9.39
CA SER A 98 0.54 9.42 -10.71
C SER A 98 0.68 10.93 -10.95
N ARG A 99 0.10 11.76 -10.08
CA ARG A 99 0.16 13.22 -10.13
C ARG A 99 1.11 13.81 -9.09
N LEU A 100 1.70 12.97 -8.23
CA LEU A 100 2.70 13.41 -7.27
C LEU A 100 3.98 13.80 -8.04
N PRO A 101 4.67 14.86 -7.59
CA PRO A 101 5.93 15.30 -8.20
C PRO A 101 7.00 14.20 -8.16
#